data_AF-A0AAF0WPQ2-F1
#
_entry.id   AF-A0AAF0WPQ2-F1
#
_cell.length_a   1.000
_cell.length_b   1.000
_cell.length_c   1.000
_cell.angle_alpha   90.00
_cell.angle_beta   90.00
_cell.angle_gamma   90.00
#
_symmetry.space_group_name_H-M   'P 1'
#
loop_
_entity.id
_entity.type
_entity.pdbx_description
1 polymer ?
#
loop_
_entity_poly.entity_id
_entity_poly.type
_entity_poly.pdbx_seq_one_letter_code
_entity_poly.pdbx_strand_id
1 'polypeptide(L)'
;MLDGELYEAHVSHPGHKLRFYSKAPDPNYECYGCKLPGDTNSYLRCPYENCSFYLHRVCYKFKPSHPPAWHKFFPHCEFLLYDGITAEVSDHSGDFSYCDACGEDIRGFRYRCRPDDDSHPQGNHDVHPTCFHRKDDITMNSGVRLELKDKVKSRCLLCKKRYPAEECVGFTGWKWVSEDREYWGFPYCFTGTKMCFHLKCLNEELRKQMK
;
A
#
# COMPACT_ATOMS: atom_id res chain seq x y z
N MET A 1 -9.82 -2.06 18.35
CA MET A 1 -11.09 -2.25 17.63
C MET A 1 -11.47 -3.70 17.85
N LEU A 2 -12.67 -3.93 18.38
CA LEU A 2 -13.19 -5.26 18.69
C LEU A 2 -14.13 -5.72 17.56
N ASP A 3 -14.09 -7.01 17.29
CA ASP A 3 -14.83 -7.63 16.19
C ASP A 3 -16.34 -7.45 16.36
N GLY A 4 -17.02 -7.05 15.28
CA GLY A 4 -18.46 -6.84 15.26
C GLY A 4 -18.96 -5.54 15.91
N GLU A 5 -18.08 -4.73 16.52
CA GLU A 5 -18.47 -3.46 17.14
C GLU A 5 -18.71 -2.35 16.11
N LEU A 6 -19.61 -1.44 16.46
CA LEU A 6 -19.87 -0.21 15.72
C LEU A 6 -18.93 0.91 16.18
N TYR A 7 -18.38 1.62 15.20
CA TYR A 7 -17.53 2.78 15.36
C TYR A 7 -18.19 3.98 14.69
N GLU A 8 -17.76 5.18 15.07
CA GLU A 8 -18.33 6.42 14.55
C GLU A 8 -18.25 6.53 13.02
N ALA A 9 -19.07 7.42 12.46
CA ALA A 9 -19.11 7.65 11.02
C ALA A 9 -17.74 8.14 10.51
N HIS A 10 -17.41 7.73 9.29
CA HIS A 10 -16.21 8.22 8.60
C HIS A 10 -16.53 9.53 7.88
N VAL A 11 -15.54 10.42 7.75
CA VAL A 11 -15.71 11.73 7.07
C VAL A 11 -16.25 11.60 5.65
N SER A 12 -15.85 10.55 4.93
CA SER A 12 -16.31 10.25 3.56
C SER A 12 -17.60 9.43 3.50
N HIS A 13 -18.20 9.10 4.65
CA HIS A 13 -19.50 8.47 4.74
C HIS A 13 -20.25 8.99 5.98
N PRO A 14 -20.61 10.29 5.97
CA PRO A 14 -21.30 10.89 7.09
C PRO A 14 -22.68 10.25 7.28
N GLY A 15 -23.12 10.15 8.54
CA GLY A 15 -24.46 9.69 8.88
C GLY A 15 -24.58 8.20 9.25
N HIS A 16 -23.63 7.35 8.84
CA HIS A 16 -23.65 5.92 9.21
C HIS A 16 -22.42 5.50 10.01
N LYS A 17 -22.67 4.84 11.15
CA LYS A 17 -21.64 4.14 11.91
C LYS A 17 -21.11 2.95 11.12
N LEU A 18 -19.83 2.63 11.27
CA LEU A 18 -19.20 1.51 10.58
C LEU A 18 -18.91 0.36 11.54
N ARG A 19 -19.18 -0.86 11.11
CA ARG A 19 -18.88 -2.07 11.89
C ARG A 19 -17.50 -2.60 11.54
N PHE A 20 -16.69 -2.85 12.57
CA PHE A 20 -15.36 -3.44 12.41
C PHE A 20 -15.44 -4.96 12.32
N TYR A 21 -14.62 -5.53 11.45
CA TYR A 21 -14.43 -6.95 11.31
C TYR A 21 -12.93 -7.22 11.24
N SER A 22 -12.46 -8.18 12.01
CA SER A 22 -11.06 -8.58 12.17
C SER A 22 -10.55 -9.41 10.99
N LYS A 23 -11.47 -10.02 10.22
CA LYS A 23 -11.18 -10.78 9.01
C LYS A 23 -12.23 -10.49 7.93
N ALA A 24 -11.77 -10.26 6.71
CA ALA A 24 -12.64 -10.12 5.55
C ALA A 24 -13.35 -11.45 5.21
N PRO A 25 -14.69 -11.50 5.17
CA PRO A 25 -15.42 -12.65 4.65
C PRO A 25 -15.32 -12.72 3.12
N ASP A 26 -15.03 -11.60 2.45
CA ASP A 26 -14.82 -11.51 1.01
C ASP A 26 -13.61 -10.60 0.71
N PRO A 27 -12.48 -11.12 0.20
CA PRO A 27 -11.33 -10.31 -0.19
C PRO A 27 -11.55 -9.47 -1.46
N ASN A 28 -12.72 -9.57 -2.11
CA ASN A 28 -13.02 -8.86 -3.35
C ASN A 28 -13.67 -7.49 -3.15
N TYR A 29 -13.92 -7.04 -1.92
CA TYR A 29 -14.42 -5.67 -1.73
C TYR A 29 -13.37 -4.64 -2.18
N GLU A 30 -13.82 -3.48 -2.66
CA GLU A 30 -12.95 -2.34 -2.92
C GLU A 30 -13.08 -1.33 -1.78
N CYS A 31 -11.95 -0.86 -1.26
CA CYS A 31 -11.95 0.18 -0.23
C CYS A 31 -12.37 1.51 -0.83
N TYR A 32 -13.43 2.13 -0.30
CA TYR A 32 -13.95 3.41 -0.81
C TYR A 32 -12.95 4.57 -0.67
N GLY A 33 -12.05 4.49 0.31
CA GLY A 33 -11.05 5.50 0.57
C GLY A 33 -9.93 5.49 -0.46
N CYS A 34 -9.08 4.45 -0.44
CA CYS A 34 -7.90 4.38 -1.32
C CYS A 34 -8.13 3.68 -2.66
N LYS A 35 -9.33 3.12 -2.90
CA LYS A 35 -9.71 2.36 -4.11
C LYS A 35 -8.86 1.12 -4.40
N LEU A 36 -8.09 0.65 -3.42
CA LEU A 36 -7.40 -0.62 -3.53
C LEU A 36 -8.33 -1.78 -3.14
N PRO A 37 -8.09 -2.98 -3.70
CA PRO A 37 -8.76 -4.19 -3.25
C PRO A 37 -8.59 -4.41 -1.75
N GLY A 38 -9.59 -5.04 -1.16
CA GLY A 38 -9.57 -5.53 0.20
C GLY A 38 -8.25 -6.22 0.52
N ASP A 39 -7.74 -5.96 1.71
CA ASP A 39 -6.74 -6.83 2.28
C ASP A 39 -7.42 -7.90 3.13
N THR A 40 -6.67 -8.93 3.46
CA THR A 40 -7.16 -10.07 4.24
C THR A 40 -7.15 -9.78 5.74
N ASN A 41 -6.79 -8.56 6.11
CA ASN A 41 -6.80 -8.08 7.47
C ASN A 41 -8.21 -7.59 7.85
N SER A 42 -8.22 -6.75 8.87
CA SER A 42 -9.42 -6.11 9.37
C SER A 42 -9.94 -5.00 8.46
N TYR A 43 -11.25 -4.93 8.32
CA TYR A 43 -11.96 -3.91 7.54
C TYR A 43 -13.11 -3.33 8.34
N LEU A 44 -13.66 -2.22 7.85
CA LEU A 44 -14.89 -1.64 8.35
C LEU A 44 -15.91 -1.59 7.22
N ARG A 45 -17.17 -1.92 7.51
CA ARG A 45 -18.28 -1.76 6.57
C ARG A 45 -19.48 -1.08 7.20
N CYS A 46 -20.27 -0.43 6.36
CA CYS A 46 -21.60 0.02 6.75
C CYS A 46 -22.50 -1.19 7.04
N PRO A 47 -23.23 -1.23 8.18
CA PRO A 47 -24.08 -2.38 8.54
C PRO A 47 -25.42 -2.39 7.79
N TYR A 48 -25.78 -1.31 7.09
CA TYR A 48 -27.04 -1.21 6.35
C TYR A 48 -26.96 -2.03 5.06
N GLU A 49 -27.94 -2.89 4.82
CA GLU A 49 -27.92 -3.90 3.75
C GLU A 49 -27.76 -3.33 2.33
N ASN A 50 -28.29 -2.13 2.09
CA ASN A 50 -28.20 -1.44 0.79
C ASN A 50 -27.00 -0.50 0.67
N CYS A 51 -26.05 -0.57 1.62
CA CYS A 51 -24.88 0.30 1.63
C CYS A 51 -23.60 -0.53 1.47
N SER A 52 -23.06 -0.53 0.26
CA SER A 52 -21.80 -1.20 -0.08
C SER A 52 -20.56 -0.39 0.31
N PHE A 53 -20.58 0.34 1.42
CA PHE A 53 -19.45 1.17 1.85
C PHE A 53 -18.46 0.38 2.71
N TYR A 54 -17.22 0.22 2.22
CA TYR A 54 -16.13 -0.52 2.86
C TYR A 54 -14.87 0.34 2.99
N LEU A 55 -14.14 0.20 4.08
CA LEU A 55 -12.82 0.80 4.29
C LEU A 55 -11.84 -0.20 4.87
N HIS A 56 -10.58 -0.14 4.42
CA HIS A 56 -9.48 -0.71 5.20
C HIS A 56 -9.40 -0.02 6.55
N ARG A 57 -8.94 -0.72 7.59
CA ARG A 57 -8.75 -0.14 8.93
C ARG A 57 -7.90 1.14 8.92
N VAL A 58 -6.85 1.18 8.10
CA VAL A 58 -5.98 2.35 7.97
C VAL A 58 -6.69 3.51 7.29
N CYS A 59 -7.54 3.22 6.30
CA CYS A 59 -8.35 4.23 5.59
C CYS A 59 -9.50 4.75 6.46
N TYR A 60 -10.02 3.98 7.41
CA TYR A 60 -10.97 4.49 8.39
C TYR A 60 -10.32 5.46 9.40
N LYS A 61 -9.06 5.24 9.75
CA LYS A 61 -8.30 6.16 10.61
C LYS A 61 -7.86 7.44 9.90
N PHE A 62 -8.16 7.56 8.60
CA PHE A 62 -7.84 8.71 7.79
C PHE A 62 -8.51 9.97 8.35
N LYS A 63 -7.73 11.04 8.55
CA LYS A 63 -8.26 12.37 8.90
C LYS A 63 -7.44 13.43 8.15
N PRO A 64 -8.05 14.26 7.28
CA PRO A 64 -7.34 15.27 6.49
C PRO A 64 -6.52 16.28 7.31
N SER A 65 -6.81 16.43 8.60
CA SER A 65 -6.14 17.35 9.53
C SER A 65 -5.15 16.67 10.48
N HIS A 66 -4.76 15.41 10.21
CA HIS A 66 -3.71 14.78 11.01
C HIS A 66 -2.37 15.51 10.85
N PRO A 67 -1.54 15.52 11.91
CA PRO A 67 -0.19 16.04 11.80
C PRO A 67 0.56 15.27 10.71
N PRO A 68 1.55 15.91 10.09
CA PRO A 68 2.30 15.26 9.05
C PRO A 68 2.98 13.98 9.52
N ALA A 69 3.09 13.02 8.61
CA ALA A 69 3.63 11.70 8.89
C ALA A 69 4.97 11.50 8.17
N TRP A 70 5.84 10.70 8.78
CA TRP A 70 7.15 10.37 8.23
C TRP A 70 7.23 8.89 7.91
N HIS A 71 7.92 8.55 6.83
CA HIS A 71 8.14 7.17 6.44
C HIS A 71 9.64 6.88 6.31
N LYS A 72 10.09 5.74 6.85
CA LYS A 72 11.51 5.40 6.92
C LYS A 72 12.25 5.33 5.58
N PHE A 73 11.52 5.04 4.49
CA PHE A 73 12.09 5.01 3.13
C PHE A 73 12.14 6.39 2.46
N PHE A 74 11.56 7.41 3.09
CA PHE A 74 11.55 8.79 2.64
C PHE A 74 11.93 9.73 3.80
N PRO A 75 13.18 9.67 4.29
CA PRO A 75 13.59 10.36 5.52
C PRO A 75 13.55 11.90 5.44
N HIS A 76 13.45 12.47 4.24
CA HIS A 76 13.39 13.93 3.98
C HIS A 76 12.01 14.37 3.46
N CYS A 77 11.00 13.53 3.64
CA CYS A 77 9.64 13.81 3.18
C CYS A 77 8.66 13.88 4.33
N GLU A 78 8.07 15.06 4.47
CA GLU A 78 6.90 15.25 5.30
C GLU A 78 5.64 14.88 4.50
N PHE A 79 4.94 13.81 4.89
CA PHE A 79 3.74 13.40 4.19
C PHE A 79 2.48 14.04 4.76
N LEU A 80 1.74 14.68 3.87
CA LEU A 80 0.39 15.17 4.12
C LEU A 80 -0.64 14.20 3.56
N LEU A 81 -1.76 14.09 4.25
CA LEU A 81 -2.79 13.11 3.96
C LEU A 81 -3.94 13.76 3.15
N TYR A 82 -4.17 13.26 1.95
CA TYR A 82 -5.16 13.79 0.99
C TYR A 82 -6.22 12.76 0.65
N ASP A 83 -7.47 13.21 0.48
CA ASP A 83 -8.61 12.32 0.23
C ASP A 83 -8.79 11.96 -1.25
N GLY A 84 -7.96 12.51 -2.14
CA GLY A 84 -7.93 12.22 -3.58
C GLY A 84 -9.18 12.67 -4.35
N ILE A 85 -10.27 13.07 -3.67
CA ILE A 85 -11.50 13.58 -4.28
C ILE A 85 -11.39 15.10 -4.49
N THR A 86 -10.73 15.79 -3.58
CA THR A 86 -10.61 17.26 -3.59
C THR A 86 -9.22 17.77 -3.94
N ALA A 87 -8.21 16.92 -3.82
CA ALA A 87 -6.81 17.31 -3.94
C ALA A 87 -6.36 17.27 -5.40
N GLU A 88 -6.57 18.37 -6.15
CA GLU A 88 -5.94 18.74 -7.43
C GLU A 88 -5.07 17.60 -8.00
N VAL A 89 -5.70 16.61 -8.63
CA VAL A 89 -5.05 15.34 -9.02
C VAL A 89 -4.30 15.49 -10.34
N SER A 90 -4.50 16.59 -11.07
CA SER A 90 -3.67 16.95 -12.19
C SER A 90 -2.63 17.95 -11.69
N ASP A 91 -1.36 17.56 -11.65
CA ASP A 91 -0.39 18.51 -12.19
C ASP A 91 -0.89 18.93 -13.57
N HIS A 92 -0.69 20.17 -14.00
CA HIS A 92 -1.26 20.67 -15.27
C HIS A 92 -0.79 19.88 -16.52
N SER A 93 -0.04 18.80 -16.36
CA SER A 93 0.38 17.80 -17.35
C SER A 93 -0.60 16.63 -17.54
N GLY A 94 -1.52 16.37 -16.62
CA GLY A 94 -2.48 15.26 -16.76
C GLY A 94 -1.89 13.87 -16.48
N ASP A 95 -0.78 13.79 -15.73
CA ASP A 95 -0.18 12.52 -15.33
C ASP A 95 -0.91 11.94 -14.12
N PHE A 96 -1.31 10.67 -14.20
CA PHE A 96 -1.86 9.95 -13.06
C PHE A 96 -0.74 9.68 -12.04
N SER A 97 -0.90 10.20 -10.81
CA SER A 97 0.03 9.85 -9.72
C SER A 97 -0.01 8.34 -9.44
N TYR A 98 1.15 7.68 -9.49
CA TYR A 98 1.32 6.29 -9.06
C TYR A 98 1.89 6.23 -7.66
N CYS A 99 1.69 5.11 -6.99
CA CYS A 99 2.21 4.87 -5.66
C CYS A 99 3.68 4.46 -5.71
N ASP A 100 4.58 5.24 -5.11
CA ASP A 100 6.02 4.96 -5.06
C ASP A 100 6.36 3.65 -4.32
N ALA A 101 5.44 3.11 -3.52
CA ALA A 101 5.63 1.85 -2.84
C ALA A 101 5.32 0.63 -3.72
N CYS A 102 4.16 0.61 -4.37
CA CYS A 102 3.67 -0.59 -5.06
C CYS A 102 3.64 -0.48 -6.59
N GLY A 103 3.70 0.74 -7.13
CA GLY A 103 3.63 1.05 -8.56
C GLY A 103 2.21 1.04 -9.13
N GLU A 104 1.18 1.00 -8.29
CA GLU A 104 -0.22 1.07 -8.70
C GLU A 104 -0.73 2.52 -8.70
N ASP A 105 -1.73 2.80 -9.53
CA ASP A 105 -2.38 4.13 -9.58
C ASP A 105 -2.94 4.55 -8.22
N ILE A 106 -2.85 5.84 -7.92
CA ILE A 106 -3.53 6.47 -6.81
C ILE A 106 -4.89 6.99 -7.30
N ARG A 107 -5.98 6.37 -6.85
CA ARG A 107 -7.36 6.71 -7.28
C ARG A 107 -8.23 7.29 -6.15
N GLY A 108 -7.64 7.57 -5.00
CA GLY A 108 -8.35 8.03 -3.81
C GLY A 108 -7.37 8.49 -2.74
N PHE A 109 -7.63 8.13 -1.48
CA PHE A 109 -6.81 8.54 -0.34
C PHE A 109 -5.33 8.25 -0.56
N ARG A 110 -4.47 9.23 -0.29
CA ARG A 110 -3.02 9.17 -0.47
C ARG A 110 -2.26 9.98 0.56
N TYR A 111 -1.05 9.53 0.85
CA TYR A 111 -0.01 10.36 1.47
C TYR A 111 0.82 10.98 0.36
N ARG A 112 0.96 12.30 0.35
CA ARG A 112 1.82 13.02 -0.58
C ARG A 112 2.94 13.73 0.17
N CYS A 113 4.18 13.50 -0.24
CA CYS A 113 5.34 14.20 0.28
C CYS A 113 5.25 15.68 -0.09
N ARG A 114 5.39 16.54 0.91
CA ARG A 114 5.77 17.93 0.74
C ARG A 114 7.29 18.00 0.97
N PRO A 115 8.10 18.38 -0.03
CA PRO A 115 9.52 18.56 0.18
C PRO A 115 9.77 19.62 1.26
N ASP A 116 10.77 19.39 2.11
CA ASP A 116 11.13 20.29 3.21
C ASP A 116 11.93 21.53 2.74
N ASP A 117 12.51 21.47 1.54
CA ASP A 117 13.24 22.57 0.92
C ASP A 117 13.18 22.57 -0.63
N ASP A 118 13.57 23.71 -1.22
CA ASP A 118 13.73 23.89 -2.67
C ASP A 118 14.94 23.11 -3.25
N SER A 119 15.70 22.39 -2.41
CA SER A 119 16.87 21.61 -2.82
C SER A 119 16.53 20.18 -3.24
N HIS A 120 15.27 19.76 -3.08
CA HIS A 120 14.71 18.52 -3.64
C HIS A 120 14.12 18.78 -5.03
N PRO A 121 14.86 18.56 -6.13
CA PRO A 121 14.43 19.00 -7.45
C PRO A 121 13.43 18.02 -8.11
N GLN A 122 13.08 16.89 -7.48
CA GLN A 122 12.43 15.78 -8.18
C GLN A 122 11.43 15.01 -7.32
N GLY A 123 10.14 15.31 -7.54
CA GLY A 123 9.04 14.35 -7.37
C GLY A 123 8.19 14.54 -6.12
N ASN A 124 6.91 14.89 -6.32
CA ASN A 124 5.88 14.63 -5.33
C ASN A 124 5.79 13.11 -5.13
N HIS A 125 6.33 12.57 -4.04
CA HIS A 125 6.13 11.16 -3.72
C HIS A 125 4.70 10.93 -3.27
N ASP A 126 4.01 9.97 -3.88
CA ASP A 126 2.65 9.60 -3.55
C ASP A 126 2.61 8.14 -3.08
N VAL A 127 1.91 7.87 -1.98
CA VAL A 127 1.84 6.53 -1.38
C VAL A 127 0.42 6.24 -0.90
N HIS A 128 -0.12 5.06 -1.23
CA HIS A 128 -1.41 4.63 -0.67
C HIS A 128 -1.32 4.50 0.86
N PRO A 129 -2.40 4.79 1.62
CA PRO A 129 -2.41 4.61 3.08
C PRO A 129 -2.06 3.19 3.54
N THR A 130 -2.46 2.17 2.78
CA THR A 130 -2.13 0.76 3.07
C THR A 130 -0.68 0.40 2.80
N CYS A 131 -0.02 1.10 1.86
CA CYS A 131 1.41 0.98 1.64
C CYS A 131 2.18 1.75 2.72
N PHE A 132 1.77 2.99 3.02
CA PHE A 132 2.41 3.83 4.04
C PHE A 132 2.45 3.17 5.43
N HIS A 133 1.34 2.54 5.84
CA HIS A 133 1.21 1.86 7.15
C HIS A 133 1.54 0.37 7.08
N ARG A 134 2.28 -0.07 6.06
CA ARG A 134 2.62 -1.48 5.89
C ARG A 134 3.57 -1.93 6.99
N LYS A 135 3.40 -3.17 7.45
CA LYS A 135 4.36 -3.81 8.36
C LYS A 135 5.72 -3.93 7.70
N ASP A 136 6.76 -3.85 8.52
CA ASP A 136 8.14 -3.97 8.09
C ASP A 136 8.54 -5.38 7.70
N ASP A 137 7.82 -6.38 8.23
CA ASP A 137 8.06 -7.78 7.93
C ASP A 137 6.76 -8.59 7.89
N ILE A 138 6.84 -9.72 7.18
CA ILE A 138 5.80 -10.75 7.11
C ILE A 138 6.46 -12.13 7.17
N THR A 139 5.69 -13.13 7.60
CA THR A 139 6.09 -14.54 7.52
C THR A 139 5.16 -15.25 6.56
N MET A 140 5.73 -15.88 5.53
CA MET A 140 4.99 -16.72 4.60
C MET A 140 4.50 -18.00 5.30
N ASN A 141 3.50 -18.67 4.73
CA ASN A 141 3.01 -19.97 5.23
C ASN A 141 4.12 -21.05 5.29
N SER A 142 5.15 -20.93 4.46
CA SER A 142 6.35 -21.79 4.50
C SER A 142 7.28 -21.53 5.69
N GLY A 143 6.98 -20.56 6.55
CA GLY A 143 7.84 -20.13 7.66
C GLY A 143 8.95 -19.15 7.24
N VAL A 144 9.04 -18.81 5.95
CA VAL A 144 10.05 -17.85 5.46
C VAL A 144 9.67 -16.43 5.87
N ARG A 145 10.55 -15.77 6.61
CA ARG A 145 10.43 -14.35 6.97
C ARG A 145 10.90 -13.47 5.82
N LEU A 146 10.12 -12.45 5.50
CA LEU A 146 10.42 -11.44 4.50
C LEU A 146 10.37 -10.05 5.13
N GLU A 147 11.38 -9.24 4.82
CA GLU A 147 11.46 -7.84 5.20
C GLU A 147 11.09 -6.95 4.03
N LEU A 148 10.38 -5.86 4.31
CA LEU A 148 10.07 -4.82 3.35
C LEU A 148 11.31 -3.93 3.17
N LYS A 149 11.72 -3.72 1.92
CA LYS A 149 12.90 -2.91 1.56
C LYS A 149 12.62 -2.05 0.33
N ASP A 150 13.22 -0.87 0.29
CA ASP A 150 13.21 0.03 -0.86
C ASP A 150 14.51 -0.08 -1.69
N LYS A 151 14.48 0.37 -2.94
CA LYS A 151 15.64 0.47 -3.87
C LYS A 151 16.38 -0.85 -4.14
N VAL A 152 15.71 -1.99 -3.96
CA VAL A 152 16.30 -3.31 -4.17
C VAL A 152 16.36 -3.64 -5.67
N LYS A 153 17.56 -3.91 -6.21
CA LYS A 153 17.79 -4.10 -7.67
C LYS A 153 17.51 -5.53 -8.21
N SER A 154 16.90 -6.41 -7.43
CA SER A 154 16.62 -7.80 -7.80
C SER A 154 15.36 -7.96 -8.68
N ARG A 155 15.22 -9.11 -9.36
CA ARG A 155 13.98 -9.48 -10.07
C ARG A 155 12.96 -10.04 -9.09
N CYS A 156 11.68 -9.79 -9.34
CA CYS A 156 10.60 -10.43 -8.60
C CYS A 156 10.48 -11.91 -9.00
N LEU A 157 10.37 -12.80 -8.02
CA LEU A 157 10.20 -14.24 -8.26
C LEU A 157 8.84 -14.62 -8.86
N LEU A 158 7.80 -13.80 -8.68
CA LEU A 158 6.46 -14.05 -9.21
C LEU A 158 6.36 -13.62 -10.68
N CYS A 159 6.63 -12.35 -10.99
CA CYS A 159 6.48 -11.84 -12.37
C CYS A 159 7.75 -11.92 -13.21
N LYS A 160 8.89 -12.33 -12.64
CA LYS A 160 10.23 -12.41 -13.27
C LYS A 160 10.81 -11.09 -13.80
N LYS A 161 10.07 -9.99 -13.72
CA LYS A 161 10.53 -8.64 -14.07
C LYS A 161 11.26 -8.00 -12.89
N ARG A 162 12.17 -7.07 -13.19
CA ARG A 162 12.44 -5.97 -12.23
C ARG A 162 11.20 -5.05 -12.28
N TYR A 163 10.96 -4.19 -11.29
CA TYR A 163 10.04 -3.08 -11.54
C TYR A 163 10.47 -2.41 -12.85
N PRO A 164 9.52 -2.04 -13.73
CA PRO A 164 9.87 -1.65 -15.09
C PRO A 164 10.81 -0.45 -15.02
N ALA A 165 12.11 -0.73 -15.15
CA ALA A 165 13.03 0.16 -15.81
C ALA A 165 12.76 -0.01 -17.30
N GLU A 166 11.54 0.31 -17.74
CA GLU A 166 11.31 0.61 -19.14
C GLU A 166 11.86 2.02 -19.35
N GLU A 167 13.19 2.05 -19.53
CA GLU A 167 14.07 2.99 -20.25
C GLU A 167 13.93 4.51 -20.06
N CYS A 168 12.92 5.03 -19.36
CA CYS A 168 12.69 6.45 -19.14
C CYS A 168 12.24 6.83 -17.71
N VAL A 169 11.80 5.87 -16.87
CA VAL A 169 11.30 6.17 -15.51
C VAL A 169 12.02 5.33 -14.46
N GLY A 170 12.69 6.00 -13.50
CA GLY A 170 13.50 5.40 -12.44
C GLY A 170 12.72 4.73 -11.30
N PHE A 171 11.60 4.07 -11.58
CA PHE A 171 10.77 3.49 -10.53
C PHE A 171 11.36 2.18 -9.97
N THR A 172 11.80 2.20 -8.71
CA THR A 172 12.37 1.01 -8.05
C THR A 172 11.41 0.25 -7.15
N GLY A 173 10.35 0.90 -6.67
CA GLY A 173 9.31 0.35 -5.79
C GLY A 173 9.81 -0.38 -4.53
N TRP A 174 8.89 -0.77 -3.67
CA TRP A 174 9.21 -1.58 -2.49
C TRP A 174 9.13 -3.07 -2.79
N LYS A 175 10.00 -3.84 -2.15
CA LYS A 175 10.08 -5.29 -2.31
C LYS A 175 10.09 -6.00 -0.97
N TRP A 176 9.47 -7.17 -0.94
CA TRP A 176 9.66 -8.16 0.11
C TRP A 176 10.91 -8.97 -0.18
N VAL A 177 11.82 -9.03 0.78
CA VAL A 177 13.14 -9.67 0.63
C VAL A 177 13.37 -10.62 1.79
N SER A 178 13.75 -11.86 1.51
CA SER A 178 14.14 -12.80 2.57
C SER A 178 15.49 -12.44 3.19
N GLU A 179 15.74 -12.99 4.36
CA GLU A 179 17.10 -13.11 4.90
C GLU A 179 18.01 -13.88 3.90
N ASP A 180 19.33 -13.66 3.99
CA ASP A 180 20.30 -14.51 3.29
C ASP A 180 20.23 -15.92 3.89
N ARG A 181 19.82 -16.90 3.09
CA ARG A 181 19.92 -18.33 3.42
C ARG A 181 20.24 -19.10 2.16
N GLU A 182 21.01 -20.18 2.21
CA GLU A 182 21.15 -21.06 1.04
C GLU A 182 19.81 -21.74 0.69
N TYR A 183 18.98 -21.07 -0.11
CA TYR A 183 17.81 -21.71 -0.73
C TYR A 183 18.29 -22.49 -1.95
N TRP A 184 18.71 -23.74 -1.71
CA TRP A 184 18.94 -24.71 -2.79
C TRP A 184 17.61 -24.93 -3.55
N GLY A 185 17.58 -24.61 -4.85
CA GLY A 185 16.44 -24.92 -5.73
C GLY A 185 15.66 -23.76 -6.36
N PHE A 186 16.02 -22.49 -6.12
CA PHE A 186 15.41 -21.35 -6.84
C PHE A 186 16.38 -20.74 -7.88
N PRO A 187 16.10 -20.83 -9.18
CA PRO A 187 17.12 -20.61 -10.21
C PRO A 187 17.54 -19.16 -10.46
N TYR A 188 17.03 -18.14 -9.76
CA TYR A 188 17.42 -16.75 -10.09
C TYR A 188 17.41 -15.79 -8.91
N CYS A 189 18.61 -15.50 -8.41
CA CYS A 189 18.97 -14.20 -7.87
C CYS A 189 20.46 -13.99 -8.17
N PHE A 190 20.76 -13.04 -9.06
CA PHE A 190 22.05 -12.94 -9.77
C PHE A 190 23.28 -12.65 -8.87
N THR A 191 23.09 -12.44 -7.57
CA THR A 191 24.20 -12.14 -6.64
C THR A 191 23.98 -12.66 -5.20
N GLY A 192 22.99 -13.51 -4.94
CA GLY A 192 22.77 -13.96 -3.56
C GLY A 192 21.47 -14.72 -3.35
N THR A 193 21.49 -15.62 -2.39
CA THR A 193 20.47 -16.61 -2.05
C THR A 193 19.21 -16.02 -1.39
N LYS A 194 18.65 -14.93 -1.93
CA LYS A 194 17.48 -14.23 -1.37
C LYS A 194 16.25 -14.34 -2.25
N MET A 195 15.11 -14.61 -1.64
CA MET A 195 13.81 -14.49 -2.27
C MET A 195 13.41 -13.02 -2.35
N CYS A 196 12.95 -12.57 -3.52
CA CYS A 196 12.55 -11.19 -3.74
C CYS A 196 11.19 -11.11 -4.44
N PHE A 197 10.29 -10.30 -3.92
CA PHE A 197 8.96 -10.08 -4.49
C PHE A 197 8.63 -8.60 -4.56
N HIS A 198 8.04 -8.13 -5.66
CA HIS A 198 7.39 -6.81 -5.66
C HIS A 198 6.29 -6.78 -4.61
N LEU A 199 6.13 -5.64 -3.93
CA LEU A 199 5.07 -5.44 -2.93
C LEU A 199 3.70 -5.79 -3.53
N LYS A 200 3.40 -5.30 -4.74
CA LYS A 200 2.16 -5.61 -5.47
C LYS A 200 1.99 -7.11 -5.71
N CYS A 201 2.96 -7.76 -6.36
CA CYS A 201 2.84 -9.15 -6.78
C CYS A 201 2.60 -10.09 -5.60
N LEU A 202 3.34 -9.92 -4.50
CA LEU A 202 3.12 -10.79 -3.34
C LEU A 202 1.77 -10.51 -2.67
N ASN A 203 1.31 -9.26 -2.64
CA ASN A 203 -0.02 -8.94 -2.10
C ASN A 203 -1.14 -9.61 -2.90
N GLU A 204 -1.04 -9.60 -4.23
CA GLU A 204 -2.00 -10.30 -5.09
C GLU A 204 -1.98 -11.80 -4.84
N GLU A 205 -0.80 -12.39 -4.71
CA GLU A 205 -0.64 -13.83 -4.48
C GLU A 205 -1.22 -14.25 -3.11
N LEU A 206 -0.91 -13.48 -2.06
CA LEU A 206 -1.46 -13.72 -0.72
C LEU A 206 -2.99 -13.62 -0.69
N ARG A 207 -3.59 -12.73 -1.49
CA ARG A 207 -5.06 -12.66 -1.61
C ARG A 207 -5.66 -13.88 -2.31
N LYS A 208 -4.98 -14.43 -3.32
CA LYS A 208 -5.46 -15.61 -4.07
C LYS A 208 -5.48 -16.87 -3.21
N GLN A 209 -4.47 -17.06 -2.36
CA GLN A 209 -4.36 -18.23 -1.47
C GLN A 209 -5.42 -18.27 -0.36
N MET A 210 -6.27 -17.25 -0.28
CA MET A 210 -7.29 -17.08 0.77
C MET A 210 -8.71 -17.10 0.20
N LYS A 211 -8.87 -17.41 -1.10
CA LYS A 211 -10.14 -17.78 -1.74
C LYS A 211 -10.30 -19.29 -1.73
#